data_AF-A0A316DJP8-F1
#
_entry.id   AF-A0A316DJP8-F1
#
_cell.length_a   1.000
_cell.length_b   1.000
_cell.length_c   1.000
_cell.angle_alpha   90.00
_cell.angle_beta   90.00
_cell.angle_gamma   90.00
#
_symmetry.space_group_name_H-M   'P 1'
#
loop_
_entity.id
_entity.type
_entity.pdbx_description
1 polymer ?
#
loop_
_entity_poly.entity_id
_entity_poly.type
_entity_poly.pdbx_seq_one_letter_code
_entity_poly.pdbx_strand_id
1 'polypeptide(L)'
;MVSEAEKIQKKTSCEHQTDCMKLVQLIVDGQATDEQIVQFKQNMDKCLPCEKGYELEKCIKETMQLRLEKKCIPSNLIDCIKQKIKGL
;
A
#
# COMPACT_ATOMS: atom_id res chain seq x y z
N MET A 1 -32.88 -21.82 13.74
CA MET A 1 -31.56 -21.46 14.29
C MET A 1 -30.82 -20.79 13.15
N VAL A 2 -30.87 -19.46 13.08
CA VAL A 2 -30.32 -18.70 11.95
C VAL A 2 -29.00 -18.10 12.41
N SER A 3 -27.92 -18.47 11.73
CA SER A 3 -26.55 -18.09 12.02
C SER A 3 -26.35 -16.58 11.92
N GLU A 4 -26.05 -15.95 13.06
CA GLU A 4 -25.63 -14.55 13.16
C GLU A 4 -24.18 -14.40 12.69
N ALA A 5 -23.99 -14.27 11.38
CA ALA A 5 -22.80 -13.65 10.82
C ALA A 5 -22.96 -12.12 10.97
N GLU A 6 -22.34 -11.56 12.01
CA GLU A 6 -22.36 -10.14 12.34
C GLU A 6 -21.95 -9.29 11.13
N LYS A 7 -22.93 -8.62 10.52
CA LYS A 7 -22.69 -7.71 9.40
C LYS A 7 -22.12 -6.40 9.96
N ILE A 8 -20.79 -6.33 10.12
CA ILE A 8 -20.10 -5.11 10.55
C ILE A 8 -20.41 -4.00 9.54
N GLN A 9 -21.23 -3.03 9.94
CA GLN A 9 -21.57 -1.88 9.12
C GLN A 9 -20.33 -0.99 8.99
N LYS A 10 -19.73 -0.94 7.79
CA LYS A 10 -18.56 -0.08 7.53
C LYS A 10 -18.95 1.39 7.64
N LYS A 11 -18.07 2.21 8.25
CA LYS A 11 -18.26 3.67 8.24
C LYS A 11 -18.13 4.21 6.81
N THR A 12 -18.97 5.19 6.47
CA THR A 12 -19.02 5.82 5.14
C THR A 12 -18.22 7.11 5.06
N SER A 13 -17.75 7.63 6.19
CA SER A 13 -16.87 8.81 6.32
C SER A 13 -15.66 8.48 7.21
N CYS A 14 -14.53 9.15 6.99
CA CYS A 14 -13.32 8.98 7.80
C CYS A 14 -12.81 10.34 8.29
N GLU A 15 -12.85 10.56 9.60
CA GLU A 15 -12.33 11.79 10.23
C GLU A 15 -10.82 11.95 10.06
N HIS A 16 -10.11 10.84 9.88
CA HIS A 16 -8.66 10.80 9.69
C HIS A 16 -8.27 10.61 8.21
N GLN A 17 -9.14 11.01 7.27
CA GLN A 17 -8.97 10.74 5.83
C GLN A 17 -7.57 11.11 5.34
N THR A 18 -7.07 12.31 5.68
CA THR A 18 -5.76 12.79 5.26
C THR A 18 -4.62 11.86 5.66
N ASP A 19 -4.58 11.42 6.92
CA ASP A 19 -3.50 10.58 7.42
C ASP A 19 -3.66 9.13 6.97
N CYS A 20 -4.90 8.64 6.87
CA CYS A 20 -5.17 7.35 6.25
C CYS A 20 -4.70 7.31 4.79
N MET A 21 -4.92 8.38 4.00
CA MET A 21 -4.51 8.42 2.59
C MET A 21 -2.98 8.50 2.46
N LYS A 22 -2.28 9.26 3.31
CA LYS A 22 -0.81 9.22 3.36
C LYS A 22 -0.29 7.81 3.61
N LEU A 23 -0.90 7.11 4.57
CA LEU A 23 -0.52 5.74 4.90
C LEU A 23 -0.81 4.78 3.74
N VAL A 24 -1.95 4.92 3.06
CA VAL A 24 -2.27 4.17 1.84
C VAL A 24 -1.19 4.35 0.79
N GLN A 25 -0.75 5.59 0.54
CA GLN A 25 0.32 5.88 -0.44
C GLN A 25 1.63 5.21 -0.05
N LEU A 26 2.05 5.32 1.23
CA LEU A 26 3.25 4.63 1.72
C LEU A 26 3.16 3.11 1.53
N ILE A 27 1.99 2.51 1.81
CA ILE A 27 1.76 1.07 1.64
C ILE A 27 1.82 0.69 0.16
N VAL A 28 1.10 1.41 -0.70
CA VAL A 28 1.06 1.14 -2.14
C VAL A 28 2.45 1.29 -2.75
N ASP A 29 3.25 2.25 -2.31
CA ASP A 29 4.62 2.45 -2.76
C ASP A 29 5.64 1.44 -2.23
N GLY A 30 5.29 0.67 -1.19
CA GLY A 30 6.21 -0.27 -0.54
C GLY A 30 7.19 0.41 0.42
N GLN A 31 6.81 1.58 0.95
CA GLN A 31 7.61 2.40 1.87
C GLN A 31 7.09 2.34 3.32
N ALA A 32 5.94 1.69 3.56
CA ALA A 32 5.40 1.50 4.90
C ALA A 32 6.14 0.39 5.67
N THR A 33 6.24 0.54 6.99
CA THR A 33 6.73 -0.53 7.87
C THR A 33 5.71 -1.65 8.05
N ASP A 34 6.15 -2.81 8.53
CA ASP A 34 5.24 -3.93 8.79
C ASP A 34 4.17 -3.58 9.82
N GLU A 35 4.54 -2.82 10.87
CA GLU A 35 3.60 -2.34 11.89
C GLU A 35 2.53 -1.42 11.27
N GLN A 36 2.95 -0.52 10.39
CA GLN A 36 2.07 0.39 9.66
C GLN A 36 1.06 -0.36 8.77
N ILE A 37 1.52 -1.39 8.06
CA ILE A 37 0.68 -2.24 7.22
C ILE A 37 -0.36 -2.98 8.06
N VAL A 38 0.06 -3.58 9.19
CA VAL A 38 -0.85 -4.30 10.10
C VAL A 38 -1.89 -3.35 10.69
N GLN A 39 -1.47 -2.19 11.19
CA GLN A 39 -2.38 -1.17 11.75
C GLN A 39 -3.43 -0.70 10.73
N PHE A 40 -3.02 -0.49 9.48
CA PHE A 40 -3.95 -0.11 8.42
C PHE A 40 -4.97 -1.22 8.13
N LYS A 41 -4.51 -2.47 7.94
CA LYS A 41 -5.36 -3.62 7.62
C LYS A 41 -6.41 -3.90 8.70
N GLN A 42 -6.06 -3.76 9.98
CA GLN A 42 -7.00 -3.97 11.10
C GLN A 42 -8.20 -3.01 11.09
N ASN A 43 -8.06 -1.84 10.47
CA ASN A 43 -9.07 -0.77 10.47
C ASN A 43 -9.73 -0.57 9.10
N MET A 44 -9.06 -0.96 8.01
CA MET A 44 -9.53 -0.78 6.64
C MET A 44 -10.88 -1.48 6.41
N ASP A 45 -11.06 -2.71 6.91
CA ASP A 45 -12.30 -3.47 6.70
C ASP A 45 -13.52 -2.85 7.39
N LYS A 46 -13.30 -1.89 8.30
CA LYS A 46 -14.35 -1.15 9.01
C LYS A 46 -14.63 0.21 8.39
N CYS A 47 -13.86 0.62 7.38
CA CYS A 47 -13.86 1.97 6.81
C CYS A 47 -13.95 1.95 5.29
N LEU A 48 -15.17 2.11 4.76
CA LEU A 48 -15.43 2.10 3.33
C LEU A 48 -14.59 3.13 2.53
N PRO A 49 -14.40 4.40 2.97
CA PRO A 49 -13.57 5.34 2.22
C PRO A 49 -12.09 4.96 2.21
N CYS A 50 -11.55 4.35 3.29
CA CYS A 50 -10.16 3.89 3.30
C CYS A 50 -9.95 2.65 2.44
N GLU A 51 -10.89 1.72 2.46
CA GLU A 51 -10.90 0.54 1.58
C GLU A 51 -10.93 0.96 0.10
N LYS A 52 -11.88 1.82 -0.28
CA LYS A 52 -11.97 2.34 -1.65
C LYS A 52 -10.75 3.16 -2.05
N GLY A 53 -10.22 3.99 -1.15
CA GLY A 53 -9.01 4.77 -1.39
C GLY A 53 -7.80 3.89 -1.64
N TYR A 54 -7.63 2.82 -0.84
CA TYR A 54 -6.58 1.84 -1.05
C TYR A 54 -6.69 1.12 -2.39
N GLU A 55 -7.89 0.65 -2.74
CA GLU A 55 -8.12 -0.01 -4.03
C GLU A 55 -7.84 0.91 -5.22
N LEU A 56 -8.25 2.18 -5.11
CA LEU A 56 -8.01 3.19 -6.15
C LEU A 56 -6.50 3.44 -6.35
N GLU A 57 -5.77 3.74 -5.29
CA GLU A 57 -4.32 4.01 -5.35
C GLU A 57 -3.54 2.80 -5.88
N LYS A 58 -3.93 1.59 -5.45
CA LYS A 58 -3.37 0.33 -5.96
C LYS A 58 -3.60 0.20 -7.46
N CYS A 59 -4.83 0.41 -7.94
CA CYS A 59 -5.18 0.33 -9.36
C CYS A 59 -4.43 1.37 -10.21
N ILE A 60 -4.24 2.59 -9.68
CA ILE A 60 -3.43 3.62 -10.33
C ILE A 60 -1.98 3.13 -10.51
N LYS A 61 -1.36 2.63 -9.43
CA LYS A 61 0.02 2.11 -9.49
C LYS A 61 0.15 0.95 -10.48
N GLU A 62 -0.76 -0.01 -10.44
CA GLU A 62 -0.77 -1.15 -11.36
C GLU A 62 -0.91 -0.69 -12.81
N THR A 63 -1.82 0.25 -13.09
CA THR A 63 -2.01 0.82 -14.43
C THR A 63 -0.76 1.54 -14.92
N MET A 64 -0.09 2.31 -14.05
CA MET A 64 1.17 2.96 -14.38
C MET A 64 2.24 1.93 -14.72
N GLN A 65 2.36 0.85 -13.94
CA GLN A 65 3.34 -0.22 -14.18
C GLN A 65 3.16 -0.91 -15.54
N LEU A 66 1.93 -1.05 -16.03
CA LEU A 66 1.65 -1.61 -17.36
C LEU A 66 2.20 -0.74 -18.50
N ARG A 67 2.38 0.57 -18.26
CA ARG A 67 2.84 1.55 -19.26
C ARG A 67 4.33 1.85 -19.16
N LEU A 68 5.02 1.31 -18.15
CA LEU A 68 6.45 1.53 -17.95
C LEU A 68 7.27 0.49 -18.70
N GLU A 69 8.24 0.96 -19.49
CA GLU A 69 9.27 0.11 -20.07
C GLU A 69 10.30 -0.25 -18.99
N LYS A 70 10.43 -1.54 -18.69
CA LYS A 70 11.47 -2.03 -17.77
C LYS A 70 12.80 -2.10 -18.50
N LYS A 71 13.66 -1.10 -18.28
CA LYS A 71 15.02 -1.07 -18.86
C LYS A 71 15.99 -1.86 -17.98
N CYS A 72 16.83 -2.67 -18.62
CA CYS A 72 17.98 -3.27 -17.94
C CYS A 72 18.92 -2.17 -17.46
N ILE A 73 19.28 -2.22 -16.19
CA ILE A 73 20.30 -1.33 -15.63
C ILE A 73 21.69 -1.85 -15.99
N PRO A 74 22.68 -0.97 -16.26
CA PRO A 74 24.05 -1.36 -16.53
C PRO A 74 24.65 -2.22 -15.40
N SER A 75 25.39 -3.27 -15.74
CA SER A 75 25.99 -4.20 -14.77
C SER A 75 26.96 -3.50 -13.80
N ASN A 76 27.74 -2.55 -14.30
CA ASN A 76 28.64 -1.74 -13.46
C ASN A 76 27.88 -0.97 -12.37
N LEU A 77 26.67 -0.47 -12.65
CA LEU A 77 25.86 0.22 -11.66
C LEU A 77 25.38 -0.75 -10.57
N ILE A 78 24.97 -1.96 -10.95
CA ILE A 78 24.61 -3.03 -10.01
C ILE A 78 25.79 -3.34 -9.09
N ASP A 79 26.98 -3.50 -9.64
CA ASP A 79 28.18 -3.86 -8.88
C ASP A 79 28.59 -2.73 -7.93
N CYS A 80 28.54 -1.47 -8.38
CA CYS A 80 28.78 -0.31 -7.53
C CYS A 80 27.79 -0.23 -6.35
N ILE A 81 26.50 -0.48 -6.59
CA ILE A 81 25.48 -0.50 -5.53
C ILE A 81 25.78 -1.62 -4.52
N LYS A 82 26.09 -2.82 -5.00
CA LYS A 82 26.44 -3.97 -4.13
C LYS A 82 27.68 -3.70 -3.29
N GLN A 83 28.71 -3.05 -3.83
CA GLN A 83 29.92 -2.69 -3.08
C GLN A 83 29.60 -1.72 -1.94
N LYS A 84 28.85 -0.64 -2.25
CA LYS A 84 28.42 0.34 -1.24
C LYS A 84 27.60 -0.27 -0.10
N ILE A 85 26.70 -1.21 -0.39
CA ILE A 85 25.91 -1.92 0.63
C ILE A 85 26.78 -2.83 1.49
N LYS A 86 27.81 -3.47 0.90
CA LYS A 86 28.75 -4.34 1.62
C LYS A 86 29.77 -3.58 2.48
N GLY A 87 29.82 -2.25 2.37
CA GLY A 87 30.81 -1.42 3.07
C GLY A 87 32.25 -1.62 2.57
N LEU A 88 32.42 -2.07 1.31
CA LEU A 88 33.71 -2.21 0.64
C LEU A 88 34.03 -0.98 -0.21
#